data_AF-A0A4P7UCK9-F1
#
_entry.id   AF-A0A4P7UCK9-F1
#
_cell.length_a   1.000
_cell.length_b   1.000
_cell.length_c   1.000
_cell.angle_alpha   90.00
_cell.angle_beta   90.00
_cell.angle_gamma   90.00
#
_symmetry.space_group_name_H-M   'P 1'
#
loop_
_entity.id
_entity.type
_entity.pdbx_description
1 polymer ?
#
loop_
_entity_poly.entity_id
_entity_poly.type
_entity_poly.pdbx_seq_one_letter_code
_entity_poly.pdbx_strand_id
1 'polypeptide(L)'
;MRLSLTLVDGRNDRAIDALVDGDLAAPVADLLPALTSLLGEPMHPEFAARVPVWVDGRRVDSATPAGEAGVRTGAVLALHEGTDRIVRAVPSGVAELRVVSGPGAGRVHRVPLGSSVVGNGGPDWSLPDLRLPPDALTLDVTPDGTVTVTPAEGLTTELEDEEISEATEWPLGAYLFVGDTVLARTALGESLAEVTAKPAEAVVDYNRPPRIAPPP
;
A
#
# COMPACT_ATOMS: atom_id res chain seq x y z
N MET A 1 16.47 -2.29 -21.94
CA MET A 1 15.65 -1.18 -21.39
C MET A 1 16.15 -0.83 -20.01
N ARG A 2 16.02 0.44 -19.59
CA ARG A 2 16.38 0.90 -18.24
C ARG A 2 15.14 0.95 -17.36
N LEU A 3 15.20 0.33 -16.19
CA LEU A 3 14.10 0.18 -15.24
C LEU A 3 14.48 0.75 -13.87
N SER A 4 13.59 1.52 -13.26
CA SER A 4 13.70 1.86 -11.83
C SER A 4 12.84 0.89 -11.03
N LEU A 5 13.42 0.16 -10.09
CA LEU A 5 12.72 -0.86 -9.29
C LEU A 5 13.18 -0.81 -7.83
N THR A 6 12.33 -1.27 -6.92
CA THR A 6 12.71 -1.44 -5.51
C THR A 6 13.05 -2.91 -5.28
N LEU A 7 14.25 -3.19 -4.82
CA LEU A 7 14.72 -4.53 -4.51
C LEU A 7 14.68 -4.74 -3.01
N VAL A 8 14.16 -5.89 -2.58
CA VAL A 8 14.05 -6.25 -1.17
C VAL A 8 14.73 -7.59 -0.94
N ASP A 9 15.57 -7.63 0.10
CA ASP A 9 16.11 -8.88 0.62
C ASP A 9 15.09 -9.49 1.59
N GLY A 10 14.37 -10.52 1.14
CA GLY A 10 13.30 -11.15 1.93
C GLY A 10 13.77 -11.76 3.25
N ARG A 11 15.07 -12.01 3.42
CA ARG A 11 15.64 -12.61 4.65
C ARG A 11 15.69 -11.63 5.82
N ASN A 12 15.75 -10.33 5.55
CA ASN A 12 15.98 -9.28 6.55
C ASN A 12 15.16 -8.00 6.32
N ASP A 13 14.25 -8.02 5.34
CA ASP A 13 13.33 -6.92 4.99
C ASP A 13 14.03 -5.61 4.58
N ARG A 14 15.33 -5.67 4.24
CA ARG A 14 16.06 -4.49 3.75
C ARG A 14 15.68 -4.20 2.31
N ALA A 15 15.28 -2.96 2.05
CA ALA A 15 14.96 -2.46 0.72
C ALA A 15 16.02 -1.49 0.18
N ILE A 16 16.26 -1.53 -1.13
CA ILE A 16 17.05 -0.54 -1.87
C ILE A 16 16.32 -0.19 -3.17
N ASP A 17 16.43 1.06 -3.61
CA ASP A 17 16.01 1.44 -4.95
C ASP A 17 17.17 1.24 -5.94
N ALA A 18 16.88 0.56 -7.05
CA ALA A 18 17.85 0.16 -8.05
C ALA A 18 17.44 0.61 -9.44
N LEU A 19 18.44 0.99 -10.23
CA LEU A 19 18.31 1.25 -11.66
C LEU A 19 18.96 0.09 -12.41
N VAL A 20 18.16 -0.64 -13.19
CA VAL A 20 18.59 -1.88 -13.84
C VAL A 20 18.43 -1.75 -15.35
N ASP A 21 19.50 -2.05 -16.07
CA ASP A 21 19.47 -2.17 -17.53
C ASP A 21 19.34 -3.65 -17.88
N GLY A 22 18.27 -4.03 -18.61
CA GLY A 22 18.00 -5.43 -18.95
C GLY A 22 17.11 -5.59 -20.18
N ASP A 23 17.13 -6.78 -20.78
CA ASP A 23 16.19 -7.17 -21.84
C ASP A 23 14.96 -7.82 -21.21
N LEU A 24 13.76 -7.33 -21.54
CA LEU A 24 12.50 -7.81 -20.97
C LEU A 24 12.04 -9.14 -21.58
N ALA A 25 12.56 -9.47 -22.77
CA ALA A 25 12.34 -10.76 -23.40
C ALA A 25 13.25 -11.84 -22.81
N ALA A 26 14.32 -11.45 -22.10
CA ALA A 26 15.19 -12.39 -21.40
C ALA A 26 14.51 -12.93 -20.13
N PRO A 27 14.83 -14.17 -19.72
CA PRO A 27 14.33 -14.74 -18.47
C PRO A 27 14.71 -13.89 -17.26
N VAL A 28 13.85 -13.89 -16.23
CA VAL A 28 14.16 -13.24 -14.94
C VAL A 28 15.49 -13.73 -14.37
N ALA A 29 15.85 -14.99 -14.58
CA ALA A 29 17.11 -15.60 -14.15
C ALA A 29 18.36 -14.78 -14.57
N ASP A 30 18.32 -14.13 -15.73
CA ASP A 30 19.45 -13.36 -16.26
C ASP A 30 19.66 -12.05 -15.48
N LEU A 31 18.62 -11.54 -14.82
CA LEU A 31 18.68 -10.35 -13.98
C LEU A 31 19.20 -10.67 -12.57
N LEU A 32 18.97 -11.89 -12.08
CA LEU A 32 19.23 -12.26 -10.67
C LEU A 32 20.68 -12.05 -10.22
N PRO A 33 21.74 -12.40 -11.00
CA PRO A 33 23.12 -12.15 -10.58
C PRO A 33 23.38 -10.67 -10.26
N ALA A 34 22.95 -9.76 -11.14
CA ALA A 34 23.12 -8.33 -10.93
C ALA A 34 22.32 -7.83 -9.72
N LEU A 35 21.07 -8.29 -9.56
CA LEU A 35 20.22 -7.92 -8.43
C LEU A 35 20.80 -8.40 -7.08
N THR A 36 21.27 -9.64 -7.01
CA THR A 36 21.91 -10.18 -5.79
C THR A 36 23.19 -9.42 -5.42
N SER A 37 23.97 -9.01 -6.42
CA SER A 37 25.16 -8.17 -6.20
C SER A 37 24.81 -6.79 -5.64
N LEU A 38 23.68 -6.21 -6.03
CA LEU A 38 23.20 -4.92 -5.49
C LEU A 38 22.79 -5.03 -4.02
N LEU A 39 22.33 -6.20 -3.58
CA LEU A 39 22.14 -6.49 -2.16
C LEU A 39 23.46 -6.70 -1.41
N GLY A 40 24.61 -6.61 -2.07
CA GLY A 40 25.93 -6.72 -1.43
C GLY A 40 26.34 -8.14 -1.08
N GLU A 41 25.70 -9.15 -1.68
CA GLU A 41 26.01 -10.56 -1.48
C GLU A 41 26.79 -11.10 -2.68
N PRO A 42 28.12 -11.29 -2.57
CA PRO A 42 28.89 -11.91 -3.62
C PRO A 42 28.53 -13.39 -3.73
N MET A 43 27.80 -13.74 -4.78
CA MET A 43 27.39 -15.11 -5.08
C MET A 43 27.82 -15.50 -6.50
N HIS A 44 28.17 -16.78 -6.68
CA HIS A 44 28.46 -17.30 -8.02
C HIS A 44 27.21 -17.17 -8.92
N PRO A 45 27.34 -16.71 -10.18
CA PRO A 45 26.20 -16.43 -11.05
C PRO A 45 25.20 -17.59 -11.20
N GLU A 46 25.68 -18.83 -11.27
CA GLU A 46 24.81 -20.01 -11.39
C GLU A 46 23.92 -20.25 -10.17
N PHE A 47 24.38 -19.89 -8.97
CA PHE A 47 23.57 -19.96 -7.76
C PHE A 47 22.61 -18.77 -7.69
N ALA A 48 23.08 -17.59 -8.12
CA ALA A 48 22.25 -16.39 -8.18
C ALA A 48 21.03 -16.56 -9.10
N ALA A 49 21.23 -17.18 -10.26
CA ALA A 49 20.16 -17.47 -11.22
C ALA A 49 19.07 -18.42 -10.69
N ARG A 50 19.29 -19.08 -9.54
CA ARG A 50 18.33 -19.98 -8.89
C ARG A 50 17.67 -19.37 -7.65
N VAL A 51 18.03 -18.14 -7.30
CA VAL A 51 17.40 -17.45 -6.16
C VAL A 51 15.91 -17.29 -6.42
N PRO A 52 15.05 -17.74 -5.49
CA PRO A 52 13.62 -17.48 -5.58
C PRO A 52 13.34 -15.98 -5.64
N VAL A 53 12.42 -15.59 -6.52
CA VAL A 53 12.05 -14.19 -6.74
C VAL A 53 10.53 -14.01 -6.70
N TRP A 54 10.12 -12.90 -6.13
CA TRP A 54 8.75 -12.42 -6.11
C TRP A 54 8.68 -11.06 -6.79
N VAL A 55 7.67 -10.84 -7.62
CA VAL A 55 7.39 -9.55 -8.27
C VAL A 55 6.04 -9.05 -7.76
N ASP A 56 6.04 -7.89 -7.11
CA ASP A 56 4.87 -7.29 -6.47
C ASP A 56 4.11 -8.28 -5.55
N GLY A 57 4.86 -9.12 -4.84
CA GLY A 57 4.36 -10.10 -3.87
C GLY A 57 3.98 -11.47 -4.46
N ARG A 58 4.04 -11.65 -5.78
CA ARG A 58 3.77 -12.94 -6.44
C ARG A 58 5.07 -13.66 -6.75
N ARG A 59 5.17 -14.93 -6.35
CA ARG A 59 6.32 -15.78 -6.72
C ARG A 59 6.32 -16.00 -8.23
N VAL A 60 7.46 -15.78 -8.88
CA VAL A 60 7.62 -15.96 -10.33
C VAL A 60 8.56 -17.12 -10.64
N ASP A 61 8.34 -17.79 -11.76
CA ASP A 61 9.30 -18.73 -12.32
C ASP A 61 10.43 -17.93 -13.00
N SER A 62 11.67 -18.18 -12.58
CA SER A 62 12.87 -17.51 -13.10
C SER A 62 13.10 -17.73 -14.60
N ALA A 63 12.51 -18.78 -15.19
CA ALA A 63 12.56 -19.01 -16.63
C ALA A 63 11.59 -18.13 -17.43
N THR A 64 10.62 -17.49 -16.77
CA THR A 64 9.65 -16.59 -17.41
C THR A 64 10.36 -15.34 -17.94
N PRO A 65 10.03 -14.85 -19.15
CA PRO A 65 10.51 -13.55 -19.62
C PRO A 65 10.20 -12.44 -18.60
N ALA A 66 11.16 -11.56 -18.34
CA ALA A 66 11.07 -10.56 -17.27
C ALA A 66 9.83 -9.66 -17.40
N GLY A 67 9.48 -9.22 -18.62
CA GLY A 67 8.28 -8.43 -18.86
C GLY A 67 6.99 -9.19 -18.50
N GLU A 68 6.89 -10.47 -18.89
CA GLU A 68 5.73 -11.34 -18.60
C GLU A 68 5.63 -11.70 -17.12
N ALA A 69 6.76 -11.82 -16.43
CA ALA A 69 6.83 -11.98 -14.98
C ALA A 69 6.40 -10.71 -14.21
N GLY A 70 6.10 -9.61 -14.91
CA GLY A 70 5.66 -8.35 -14.33
C GLY A 70 6.80 -7.43 -13.91
N VAL A 71 8.05 -7.70 -14.33
CA VAL A 71 9.18 -6.80 -14.08
C VAL A 71 8.99 -5.55 -14.92
N ARG A 72 8.84 -4.41 -14.24
CA ARG A 72 8.57 -3.11 -14.86
C ARG A 72 9.07 -1.96 -14.01
N THR A 73 9.03 -0.75 -14.56
CA THR A 73 9.34 0.44 -13.75
C THR A 73 8.35 0.55 -12.59
N GLY A 74 8.88 0.80 -11.39
CA GLY A 74 8.16 0.81 -10.13
C GLY A 74 7.76 -0.57 -9.62
N ALA A 75 8.15 -1.68 -10.26
CA ALA A 75 7.96 -3.00 -9.66
C ALA A 75 8.81 -3.13 -8.40
N VAL A 76 8.30 -3.90 -7.45
CA VAL A 76 9.04 -4.25 -6.24
C VAL A 76 9.39 -5.73 -6.30
N LEU A 77 10.69 -6.04 -6.27
CA LEU A 77 11.22 -7.39 -6.39
C LEU A 77 11.73 -7.88 -5.04
N ALA A 78 11.21 -8.99 -4.54
CA ALA A 78 11.74 -9.69 -3.37
C ALA A 78 12.65 -10.83 -3.82
N LEU A 79 13.85 -10.94 -3.26
CA LEU A 79 14.74 -12.08 -3.46
C LEU A 79 14.79 -12.96 -2.20
N HIS A 80 15.11 -14.24 -2.40
CA HIS A 80 15.23 -15.29 -1.39
C HIS A 80 13.90 -15.73 -0.76
N GLU A 81 13.13 -14.79 -0.21
CA GLU A 81 11.84 -15.03 0.44
C GLU A 81 10.81 -13.98 0.00
N GLY A 82 9.52 -14.37 0.03
CA GLY A 82 8.42 -13.42 -0.17
C GLY A 82 8.22 -12.57 1.08
N THR A 83 7.71 -11.35 0.93
CA THR A 83 7.38 -10.47 2.06
C THR A 83 6.07 -9.76 1.79
N ASP A 84 5.22 -9.69 2.82
CA ASP A 84 3.89 -9.10 2.77
C ASP A 84 3.95 -7.57 2.59
N ARG A 85 5.11 -6.95 2.87
CA ARG A 85 5.37 -5.52 2.70
C ARG A 85 5.42 -5.08 1.23
N ILE A 86 5.59 -6.03 0.30
CA ILE A 86 5.79 -5.79 -1.13
C ILE A 86 4.50 -5.92 -1.94
N VAL A 87 3.43 -6.41 -1.31
CA VAL A 87 2.18 -6.64 -2.01
C VAL A 87 1.60 -5.29 -2.46
N ARG A 88 1.75 -4.97 -3.76
CA ARG A 88 0.92 -3.97 -4.45
C ARG A 88 -0.49 -4.55 -4.63
N ALA A 89 -1.12 -4.99 -3.54
CA ALA A 89 -2.55 -5.19 -3.55
C ALA A 89 -3.15 -3.81 -3.65
N VAL A 90 -4.17 -3.68 -4.50
CA VAL A 90 -5.16 -2.62 -4.31
C VAL A 90 -5.53 -2.64 -2.83
N PRO A 91 -5.36 -1.54 -2.07
CA PRO A 91 -5.64 -1.56 -0.64
C PRO A 91 -7.01 -2.19 -0.43
N SER A 92 -7.04 -3.27 0.35
CA SER A 92 -8.25 -4.04 0.60
C SER A 92 -8.82 -3.60 1.93
N GLY A 93 -10.13 -3.45 1.99
CA GLY A 93 -10.83 -3.07 3.20
C GLY A 93 -12.31 -3.07 2.92
N VAL A 94 -13.12 -3.11 3.97
CA VAL A 94 -14.58 -3.07 3.85
C VAL A 94 -15.14 -1.67 4.07
N ALA A 95 -14.29 -0.73 4.50
CA ALA A 95 -14.58 0.69 4.62
C ALA A 95 -13.41 1.53 4.11
N GLU A 96 -13.68 2.76 3.66
CA GLU A 96 -12.66 3.72 3.21
C GLU A 96 -12.74 5.00 4.05
N LEU A 97 -11.65 5.34 4.73
CA LEU A 97 -11.48 6.57 5.48
C LEU A 97 -10.51 7.50 4.77
N ARG A 98 -10.86 8.79 4.68
CA ARG A 98 -10.04 9.79 4.01
C ARG A 98 -9.68 10.91 4.95
N VAL A 99 -8.44 11.35 4.89
CA VAL A 99 -8.03 12.60 5.55
C VAL A 99 -8.42 13.75 4.63
N VAL A 100 -9.50 14.45 4.97
CA VAL A 100 -10.06 15.52 4.13
C VAL A 100 -9.52 16.90 4.50
N SER A 101 -9.01 17.08 5.72
CA SER A 101 -8.35 18.29 6.18
C SER A 101 -7.30 17.97 7.26
N GLY A 102 -6.39 18.91 7.49
CA GLY A 102 -5.36 18.79 8.52
C GLY A 102 -4.08 18.07 8.11
N PRO A 103 -3.21 17.73 9.09
CA PRO A 103 -1.99 16.99 8.84
C PRO A 103 -2.26 15.64 8.16
N GLY A 104 -1.69 15.45 6.96
CA GLY A 104 -1.90 14.23 6.18
C GLY A 104 -3.12 14.27 5.25
N ALA A 105 -3.73 15.44 5.03
CA ALA A 105 -4.77 15.64 4.03
C ALA A 105 -4.41 15.04 2.66
N GLY A 106 -5.40 14.42 2.02
CA GLY A 106 -5.26 13.69 0.75
C GLY A 106 -4.90 12.21 0.91
N ARG A 107 -4.62 11.74 2.14
CA ARG A 107 -4.42 10.31 2.40
C ARG A 107 -5.76 9.55 2.37
N VAL A 108 -5.73 8.35 1.81
CA VAL A 108 -6.87 7.43 1.74
C VAL A 108 -6.45 6.11 2.37
N HIS A 109 -7.24 5.60 3.31
CA HIS A 109 -7.01 4.33 3.98
C HIS A 109 -8.23 3.45 3.82
N ARG A 110 -8.00 2.22 3.39
CA ARG A 110 -9.03 1.18 3.39
C ARG A 110 -8.82 0.33 4.63
N VAL A 111 -9.85 0.30 5.47
CA VAL A 111 -9.77 -0.30 6.79
C VAL A 111 -10.14 -1.78 6.68
N PRO A 112 -9.29 -2.69 7.19
CA PRO A 112 -9.60 -4.12 7.19
C PRO A 112 -10.74 -4.44 8.17
N LEU A 113 -11.17 -5.69 8.17
CA LEU A 113 -12.09 -6.21 9.16
C LEU A 113 -11.42 -6.33 10.53
N GLY A 114 -12.20 -6.15 11.59
CA GLY A 114 -11.73 -6.24 12.97
C GLY A 114 -11.34 -4.89 13.55
N SER A 115 -10.43 -4.92 14.51
CA SER A 115 -10.03 -3.73 15.28
C SER A 115 -8.74 -3.12 14.70
N SER A 116 -8.64 -1.79 14.69
CA SER A 116 -7.46 -1.06 14.23
C SER A 116 -7.22 0.19 15.07
N VAL A 117 -5.98 0.44 15.45
CA VAL A 117 -5.56 1.60 16.24
C VAL A 117 -5.01 2.69 15.32
N VAL A 118 -5.55 3.90 15.48
CA VAL A 118 -5.19 5.09 14.70
C VAL A 118 -4.64 6.17 15.62
N GLY A 119 -3.54 6.81 15.24
CA GLY A 119 -2.95 7.89 16.03
C GLY A 119 -1.62 8.37 15.48
N ASN A 120 -0.92 9.26 16.18
CA ASN A 120 0.42 9.69 15.75
C ASN A 120 1.47 8.63 16.06
N GLY A 121 1.97 7.96 15.03
CA GLY A 121 2.81 6.77 15.21
C GLY A 121 2.03 5.53 15.65
N GLY A 122 0.71 5.51 15.43
CA GLY A 122 -0.13 4.34 15.71
C GLY A 122 0.31 3.10 14.90
N PRO A 123 0.11 1.89 15.47
CA PRO A 123 0.65 0.65 14.92
C PRO A 123 -0.03 0.21 13.62
N ASP A 124 -1.33 0.46 13.47
CA ASP A 124 -2.09 0.07 12.28
C ASP A 124 -2.20 1.23 11.29
N TRP A 125 -2.52 2.43 11.79
CA TRP A 125 -2.58 3.63 10.97
C TRP A 125 -2.00 4.84 11.70
N SER A 126 -0.87 5.32 11.19
CA SER A 126 -0.25 6.56 11.65
C SER A 126 -0.80 7.79 10.92
N LEU A 127 -1.33 8.75 11.69
CA LEU A 127 -1.67 10.10 11.25
C LEU A 127 -0.53 11.07 11.62
N PRO A 128 -0.06 11.95 10.71
CA PRO A 128 1.05 12.86 10.99
C PRO A 128 0.61 14.11 11.78
N ASP A 129 -0.31 13.94 12.73
CA ASP A 129 -0.83 15.00 13.59
C ASP A 129 -0.23 14.91 15.00
N LEU A 130 0.62 15.87 15.35
CA LEU A 130 1.37 15.87 16.61
C LEU A 130 0.48 16.09 17.85
N ARG A 131 -0.81 16.41 17.69
CA ARG A 131 -1.76 16.51 18.80
C ARG A 131 -2.38 15.18 19.19
N LEU A 132 -2.25 14.18 18.33
CA LEU A 132 -2.81 12.86 18.57
C LEU A 132 -1.83 12.00 19.36
N PRO A 133 -2.27 11.29 20.41
CA PRO A 133 -1.48 10.19 20.96
C PRO A 133 -1.39 9.03 19.93
N PRO A 134 -0.47 8.06 20.11
CA PRO A 134 -0.34 6.91 19.22
C PRO A 134 -1.61 6.04 19.12
N ASP A 135 -2.45 6.06 20.13
CA ASP A 135 -3.68 5.29 20.29
C ASP A 135 -4.95 6.17 20.30
N ALA A 136 -4.91 7.30 19.59
CA ALA A 136 -5.97 8.31 19.58
C ALA A 136 -7.39 7.78 19.29
N LEU A 137 -7.54 6.84 18.35
CA LEU A 137 -8.81 6.21 18.02
C LEU A 137 -8.62 4.70 17.91
N THR A 138 -9.64 3.95 18.36
CA THR A 138 -9.83 2.54 18.00
C THR A 138 -11.00 2.45 17.03
N LEU A 139 -10.78 1.77 15.91
CA LEU A 139 -11.81 1.49 14.90
C LEU A 139 -12.18 0.02 14.96
N ASP A 140 -13.46 -0.29 15.11
CA ASP A 140 -13.99 -1.65 14.96
C ASP A 140 -14.83 -1.72 13.70
N VAL A 141 -14.45 -2.63 12.80
CA VAL A 141 -15.05 -2.75 11.47
C VAL A 141 -15.61 -4.13 11.23
N THR A 142 -16.88 -4.18 10.84
CA THR A 142 -17.64 -5.42 10.63
C THR A 142 -17.71 -5.83 9.14
N PRO A 143 -18.05 -7.09 8.82
CA PRO A 143 -18.15 -7.60 7.44
C PRO A 143 -19.04 -6.82 6.47
N ASP A 144 -20.07 -6.16 6.98
CA ASP A 144 -20.99 -5.30 6.24
C ASP A 144 -20.46 -3.88 6.04
N GLY A 145 -19.25 -3.57 6.52
CA GLY A 145 -18.58 -2.28 6.36
C GLY A 145 -19.02 -1.22 7.37
N THR A 146 -19.77 -1.60 8.41
CA THR A 146 -20.07 -0.73 9.56
C THR A 146 -18.78 -0.44 10.31
N VAL A 147 -18.60 0.82 10.71
CA VAL A 147 -17.40 1.30 11.41
C VAL A 147 -17.87 1.92 12.71
N THR A 148 -17.35 1.42 13.83
CA THR A 148 -17.49 2.03 15.15
C THR A 148 -16.16 2.67 15.51
N VAL A 149 -16.19 3.91 15.99
CA VAL A 149 -15.01 4.64 16.46
C VAL A 149 -15.10 4.84 17.96
N THR A 150 -13.99 4.57 18.65
CA THR A 150 -13.82 4.83 20.08
C THR A 150 -12.63 5.76 20.28
N PRO A 151 -12.84 7.00 20.75
CA PRO A 151 -11.75 7.90 21.10
C PRO A 151 -10.96 7.42 22.32
N ALA A 152 -9.68 7.79 22.38
CA ALA A 152 -8.89 7.66 23.60
C ALA A 152 -9.46 8.52 24.74
N GLU A 153 -9.28 8.08 25.98
CA GLU A 153 -9.75 8.81 27.16
C GLU A 153 -9.17 10.23 27.20
N GLY A 154 -10.04 11.23 27.36
CA GLY A 154 -9.66 12.65 27.43
C GLY A 154 -9.30 13.28 26.08
N LEU A 155 -9.46 12.58 24.97
CA LEU A 155 -9.27 13.13 23.63
C LEU A 155 -10.58 13.71 23.10
N THR A 156 -10.64 15.04 22.97
CA THR A 156 -11.76 15.72 22.31
C THR A 156 -11.88 15.24 20.86
N THR A 157 -13.02 14.60 20.58
CA THR A 157 -13.35 14.04 19.27
C THR A 157 -14.80 14.35 18.96
N GLU A 158 -15.06 14.88 17.77
CA GLU A 158 -16.42 15.23 17.34
C GLU A 158 -16.78 14.43 16.09
N LEU A 159 -18.00 13.88 16.06
CA LEU A 159 -18.59 13.20 14.91
C LEU A 159 -19.80 14.01 14.45
N GLU A 160 -19.78 14.56 13.23
CA GLU A 160 -20.82 15.49 12.74
C GLU A 160 -21.12 16.65 13.71
N ASP A 161 -20.06 17.28 14.24
CA ASP A 161 -20.12 18.37 15.23
C ASP A 161 -20.71 17.96 16.61
N GLU A 162 -20.88 16.67 16.88
CA GLU A 162 -21.27 16.14 18.20
C GLU A 162 -20.07 15.49 18.90
N GLU A 163 -19.73 15.94 20.12
CA GLU A 163 -18.63 15.37 20.89
C GLU A 163 -18.95 13.93 21.31
N ILE A 164 -18.01 13.02 21.04
CA ILE A 164 -18.09 11.60 21.41
C ILE A 164 -16.93 11.24 22.35
N SER A 165 -17.22 10.39 23.34
CA SER A 165 -16.22 9.87 24.28
C SER A 165 -16.29 8.36 24.45
N GLU A 166 -17.28 7.71 23.83
CA GLU A 166 -17.50 6.27 23.88
C GLU A 166 -17.62 5.69 22.47
N ALA A 167 -17.66 4.37 22.39
CA ALA A 167 -17.80 3.66 21.12
C ALA A 167 -19.08 4.09 20.39
N THR A 168 -18.90 4.78 19.26
CA THR A 168 -19.99 5.38 18.49
C THR A 168 -19.93 4.91 17.04
N GLU A 169 -21.06 4.51 16.48
CA GLU A 169 -21.12 4.16 15.06
C GLU A 169 -20.82 5.41 14.22
N TRP A 170 -19.91 5.30 13.25
CA TRP A 170 -19.54 6.36 12.34
C TRP A 170 -20.31 6.21 11.03
N PRO A 171 -21.32 7.06 10.73
CA PRO A 171 -22.14 6.94 9.54
C PRO A 171 -21.38 7.17 8.23
N LEU A 172 -21.89 6.61 7.13
CA LEU A 172 -21.31 6.82 5.81
C LEU A 172 -21.50 8.28 5.38
N GLY A 173 -20.43 8.93 4.91
CA GLY A 173 -20.43 10.34 4.52
C GLY A 173 -20.17 11.31 5.67
N ALA A 174 -20.16 10.82 6.92
CA ALA A 174 -19.92 11.65 8.08
C ALA A 174 -18.44 11.96 8.31
N TYR A 175 -18.19 13.11 8.94
CA TYR A 175 -16.89 13.65 9.29
C TYR A 175 -16.59 13.44 10.77
N LEU A 176 -15.36 13.03 11.05
CA LEU A 176 -14.79 12.93 12.40
C LEU A 176 -13.67 13.96 12.54
N PHE A 177 -13.75 14.79 13.57
CA PHE A 177 -12.76 15.79 13.92
C PHE A 177 -11.98 15.30 15.12
N VAL A 178 -10.64 15.25 15.00
CA VAL A 178 -9.76 14.80 16.08
C VAL A 178 -8.41 15.50 15.94
N GLY A 179 -7.94 16.18 17.00
CA GLY A 179 -6.73 16.99 16.92
C GLY A 179 -6.87 18.14 15.91
N ASP A 180 -5.94 18.24 14.95
CA ASP A 180 -6.02 19.12 13.78
C ASP A 180 -6.51 18.38 12.52
N THR A 181 -6.89 17.10 12.65
CA THR A 181 -7.23 16.21 11.52
C THR A 181 -8.73 16.08 11.37
N VAL A 182 -9.20 16.15 10.11
CA VAL A 182 -10.59 15.83 9.76
C VAL A 182 -10.59 14.60 8.87
N LEU A 183 -11.27 13.56 9.34
CA LEU A 183 -11.47 12.31 8.62
C LEU A 183 -12.89 12.25 8.07
N ALA A 184 -13.07 11.63 6.91
CA ALA A 184 -14.39 11.34 6.36
C ALA A 184 -14.53 9.83 6.11
N ARG A 185 -15.66 9.25 6.52
CA ARG A 185 -16.03 7.89 6.10
C ARG A 185 -16.66 7.97 4.72
N THR A 186 -16.07 7.27 3.77
CA THR A 186 -16.53 7.25 2.37
C THR A 186 -16.89 5.85 1.94
N ALA A 187 -17.79 5.75 0.95
CA ALA A 187 -18.11 4.48 0.35
C ALA A 187 -16.85 3.90 -0.30
N LEU A 188 -16.69 2.58 -0.20
CA LEU A 188 -15.59 1.89 -0.87
C LEU A 188 -15.74 2.12 -2.38
N GLY A 189 -14.88 2.96 -2.95
CA GLY A 189 -14.93 3.28 -4.37
C GLY A 189 -14.45 2.11 -5.22
N GLU A 190 -15.12 1.87 -6.35
CA GLU A 190 -14.59 1.00 -7.39
C GLU A 190 -13.34 1.62 -8.04
N SER A 191 -12.45 0.78 -8.55
CA SER A 191 -11.33 1.26 -9.35
C SER A 191 -11.85 1.87 -10.64
N LEU A 192 -11.95 3.20 -10.69
CA LEU A 192 -12.40 3.94 -11.87
C LEU A 192 -11.28 4.21 -12.89
N ALA A 193 -10.06 3.73 -12.61
CA ALA A 193 -8.98 3.76 -13.58
C ALA A 193 -9.01 2.46 -14.39
N GLU A 194 -9.01 2.59 -15.71
CA GLU A 194 -8.67 1.47 -16.59
C GLU A 194 -7.15 1.33 -16.57
N VAL A 195 -6.68 0.17 -16.12
CA VAL A 195 -5.25 -0.11 -15.96
C VAL A 195 -4.92 -1.29 -16.85
N THR A 196 -4.01 -1.09 -17.80
CA THR A 196 -3.55 -2.14 -18.71
C THR A 196 -2.05 -2.33 -18.54
N ALA A 197 -1.66 -3.52 -18.09
CA ALA A 197 -0.25 -3.89 -18.10
C ALA A 197 0.20 -4.14 -19.55
N LYS A 198 1.36 -3.60 -19.91
CA LYS A 198 2.04 -3.88 -21.19
C LYS A 198 3.38 -4.56 -20.92
N PRO A 199 3.40 -5.89 -20.78
CA PRO A 199 4.60 -6.67 -20.43
C PRO A 199 5.81 -6.37 -21.32
N ALA A 200 5.61 -6.32 -22.65
CA ALA A 200 6.68 -6.10 -23.62
C ALA A 200 7.32 -4.70 -23.52
N GLU A 201 6.56 -3.72 -23.01
CA GLU A 201 7.01 -2.34 -22.82
C GLU A 201 7.42 -2.07 -21.36
N ALA A 202 7.20 -3.03 -20.43
CA ALA A 202 7.41 -2.89 -18.99
C ALA A 202 6.85 -1.57 -18.42
N VAL A 203 5.64 -1.25 -18.86
CA VAL A 203 4.85 -0.13 -18.37
C VAL A 203 3.44 -0.58 -18.00
N VAL A 204 2.77 0.26 -17.23
CA VAL A 204 1.36 0.16 -16.94
C VAL A 204 0.71 1.40 -17.52
N ASP A 205 -0.10 1.20 -18.55
CA ASP A 205 -0.95 2.25 -19.06
C ASP A 205 -2.11 2.42 -18.09
N TYR A 206 -2.43 3.68 -17.81
CA TYR A 206 -3.62 4.01 -17.04
C TYR A 206 -4.39 5.07 -17.81
N ASN A 207 -5.70 4.85 -17.91
CA ASN A 207 -6.63 5.85 -18.37
C ASN A 207 -7.60 6.16 -17.23
N ARG A 208 -7.77 7.45 -16.94
CA ARG A 208 -8.77 7.91 -15.99
C ARG A 208 -9.77 8.75 -16.77
N PRO A 209 -10.90 8.17 -17.20
CA PRO A 209 -11.91 8.88 -17.96
C PRO A 209 -12.30 10.21 -17.28
N PRO A 210 -12.59 11.27 -18.05
CA PRO A 210 -13.01 12.55 -17.49
C PRO A 210 -14.22 12.37 -16.58
N ARG A 211 -14.16 12.92 -15.37
CA ARG A 211 -15.31 12.93 -14.45
C ARG A 211 -16.22 14.09 -14.83
N ILE A 212 -17.24 13.80 -15.63
CA ILE A 212 -18.23 14.79 -16.07
C ILE A 212 -19.18 15.17 -14.92
N ALA A 213 -19.44 14.24 -14.00
CA ALA A 213 -20.19 14.48 -12.77
C ALA A 213 -19.27 14.43 -11.54
N PRO A 214 -19.53 15.25 -10.49
CA PRO A 214 -18.89 15.06 -9.20
C PRO A 214 -19.20 13.66 -8.64
N PRO A 215 -18.30 13.08 -7.83
CA PRO A 215 -18.59 11.82 -7.15
C PRO A 215 -19.86 11.97 -6.29
N PRO A 216 -20.71 10.93 -6.21
CA PRO A 216 -21.89 10.93 -5.36
C PRO A 216 -21.53 11.08 -3.88
#